data_AF-A0A495M316-F1
#
_entry.id   AF-A0A495M316-F1
#
_cell.length_a   1.000
_cell.length_b   1.000
_cell.length_c   1.000
_cell.angle_alpha   90.00
_cell.angle_beta   90.00
_cell.angle_gamma   90.00
#
_symmetry.space_group_name_H-M   'P 1'
#
loop_
_entity.id
_entity.type
_entity.pdbx_description
1 polymer ?
#
loop_
_entity_poly.entity_id
_entity_poly.type
_entity_poly.pdbx_seq_one_letter_code
_entity_poly.pdbx_strand_id
1 'polypeptide(L)'
;MNFCKFLHPKSKVEGLSKTYKAWEFRPSRLEILPVTDLVCIACSLFLPKRYSLVYIAYHRDMMEFMKTDLGDGIIYSYFFIPAGNKPNAELIIQDIKLQYPCKN
;
A
#
# COMPACT_ATOMS: atom_id res chain seq x y z
N MET A 1 0.09 27.55 -9.63
CA MET A 1 1.17 26.53 -9.54
C MET A 1 0.59 25.19 -9.95
N ASN A 2 1.06 24.61 -11.06
CA ASN A 2 0.63 23.29 -11.55
C ASN A 2 1.25 22.19 -10.70
N PHE A 3 0.54 21.72 -9.67
CA PHE A 3 1.01 20.65 -8.77
C PHE A 3 0.71 19.23 -9.29
N CYS A 4 0.25 19.05 -10.53
CA CYS A 4 0.20 17.73 -11.16
C CYS A 4 1.56 17.36 -11.76
N LYS A 5 2.61 17.33 -10.93
CA LYS A 5 3.77 16.49 -11.25
C LYS A 5 3.21 15.07 -11.11
N PHE A 6 2.84 14.45 -12.22
CA PHE A 6 2.26 13.10 -12.23
C PHE A 6 3.15 12.19 -11.37
N LEU A 7 2.70 11.91 -10.14
CA LEU A 7 3.38 10.98 -9.26
C LEU A 7 3.23 9.64 -9.96
N HIS A 8 4.26 9.19 -10.66
CA HIS A 8 4.28 7.85 -11.21
C HIS A 8 4.64 6.86 -10.10
N PRO A 9 4.05 5.66 -10.08
CA PRO A 9 4.42 4.64 -9.13
C PRO A 9 5.87 4.20 -9.43
N LYS A 10 6.78 4.49 -8.49
CA LYS A 10 8.22 4.18 -8.60
C LYS A 10 8.63 2.95 -7.81
N SER A 11 7.80 2.54 -6.85
CA SER A 11 8.04 1.36 -6.02
C SER A 11 7.29 0.16 -6.59
N LYS A 12 7.64 -1.02 -6.07
CA LYS A 12 7.06 -2.29 -6.48
C LYS A 12 6.67 -3.08 -5.24
N VAL A 13 5.55 -3.79 -5.31
CA VAL A 13 5.12 -4.77 -4.31
C VAL A 13 5.02 -6.11 -5.01
N GLU A 14 5.69 -7.12 -4.47
CA GLU A 14 5.70 -8.47 -5.04
C GLU A 14 4.50 -9.26 -4.48
N GLY A 15 3.62 -9.75 -5.36
CA GLY A 15 2.72 -10.85 -5.03
C GLY A 15 3.31 -12.17 -5.51
N LEU A 16 2.62 -13.27 -5.19
CA LEU A 16 3.05 -14.62 -5.58
C LEU A 16 3.09 -14.78 -7.11
N SER A 17 2.09 -14.23 -7.80
CA SER A 17 1.90 -14.40 -9.23
C SER A 17 2.59 -13.32 -10.06
N LYS A 18 2.63 -12.07 -9.56
CA LYS A 18 3.24 -10.95 -10.28
C LYS A 18 3.66 -9.80 -9.37
N THR A 19 4.43 -8.88 -9.94
CA THR A 19 4.83 -7.63 -9.28
C THR A 19 3.90 -6.48 -9.65
N TYR A 20 3.43 -5.74 -8.64
CA TYR A 20 2.55 -4.59 -8.77
C TYR A 20 3.35 -3.29 -8.69
N LYS A 21 3.03 -2.32 -9.55
CA LYS A 21 3.56 -0.96 -9.44
C LYS A 21 2.83 -0.25 -8.30
N ALA A 22 3.60 0.41 -7.43
CA ALA A 22 3.06 1.10 -6.27
C ALA A 22 3.70 2.48 -6.08
N TRP A 23 2.95 3.38 -5.44
CA TRP A 23 3.54 4.52 -4.74
C TRP A 23 3.98 4.07 -3.36
N GLU A 24 5.13 4.55 -2.91
CA GLU A 24 5.60 4.35 -1.55
C GLU A 24 5.79 5.71 -0.88
N PHE A 25 5.22 5.84 0.32
CA PHE A 25 5.40 7.02 1.14
C PHE A 25 5.92 6.65 2.52
N ARG A 26 6.81 7.50 3.04
CA ARG A 26 7.16 7.51 4.45
C ARG A 26 6.01 8.18 5.23
N PRO A 27 5.73 7.78 6.48
CA PRO A 27 4.73 8.45 7.29
C PRO A 27 4.91 9.97 7.36
N SER A 28 6.16 10.45 7.44
CA SER A 28 6.49 11.88 7.47
C SER A 28 6.40 12.61 6.12
N ARG A 29 6.11 11.90 5.02
CA ARG A 29 6.09 12.44 3.65
C ARG A 29 4.89 11.92 2.85
N LEU A 30 3.74 11.75 3.50
CA LEU A 30 2.52 11.38 2.81
C LEU A 30 2.04 12.54 1.92
N GLU A 31 1.96 12.28 0.62
CA GLU A 31 1.37 13.20 -0.37
C GLU A 31 0.05 12.59 -0.85
N ILE A 32 -1.02 13.39 -0.87
CA ILE A 32 -2.35 12.90 -1.28
C ILE A 32 -2.33 12.60 -2.79
N LEU A 33 -2.66 11.37 -3.15
CA LEU A 33 -2.83 10.94 -4.54
C LEU A 33 -4.29 11.18 -4.99
N PRO A 34 -4.52 11.82 -6.16
CA PRO A 34 -5.85 11.95 -6.74
C PRO A 34 -6.23 10.66 -7.50
N VAL A 35 -6.11 9.50 -6.85
CA VAL A 35 -6.35 8.18 -7.43
C VAL A 35 -7.38 7.45 -6.58
N THR A 36 -8.34 6.82 -7.25
CA THR A 36 -9.36 5.98 -6.59
C THR A 36 -9.04 4.50 -6.74
N ASP A 37 -9.78 3.68 -5.99
CA ASP A 37 -9.73 2.23 -6.04
C ASP A 37 -8.32 1.71 -5.75
N LEU A 38 -7.87 1.95 -4.54
CA LEU A 38 -6.52 1.66 -4.09
C LEU A 38 -6.50 0.39 -3.24
N VAL A 39 -5.47 -0.43 -3.45
CA VAL A 39 -4.99 -1.34 -2.40
C VAL A 39 -3.96 -0.56 -1.59
N CYS A 40 -4.30 -0.33 -0.32
CA CYS A 40 -3.44 0.38 0.63
C CYS A 40 -2.77 -0.64 1.54
N ILE A 41 -1.46 -0.49 1.70
CA ILE A 41 -0.61 -1.38 2.47
C ILE A 41 0.15 -0.55 3.48
N ALA A 42 0.21 -1.00 4.73
CA ALA A 42 1.13 -0.47 5.73
C ALA A 42 2.15 -1.54 6.10
N CYS A 43 3.43 -1.16 6.10
CA CYS A 43 4.52 -2.06 6.43
C CYS A 43 5.37 -1.53 7.58
N SER A 44 5.76 -2.42 8.48
CA SER A 44 6.84 -2.18 9.44
C SER A 44 8.16 -2.70 8.87
N LEU A 45 9.28 -2.25 9.46
CA LEU A 45 10.62 -2.72 9.10
C LEU A 45 11.26 -3.41 10.30
N PHE A 46 11.57 -4.69 10.13
CA PHE A 46 12.38 -5.45 11.07
C PHE A 46 13.84 -5.51 10.58
N LEU A 47 14.81 -5.45 11.49
CA LEU A 47 16.22 -5.55 11.12
C LEU A 47 16.65 -7.02 10.94
N PRO A 48 17.57 -7.32 9.99
CA PRO A 48 18.09 -6.42 8.95
C PRO A 48 17.13 -6.33 7.74
N LYS A 49 16.51 -5.15 7.56
CA LYS A 49 15.69 -4.71 6.41
C LYS A 49 14.64 -5.71 5.87
N ARG A 50 13.92 -6.40 6.75
CA ARG A 50 12.75 -7.21 6.38
C ARG A 50 11.48 -6.39 6.56
N TYR A 51 10.82 -6.08 5.46
CA TYR A 51 9.47 -5.51 5.53
C TYR A 51 8.50 -6.57 6.02
N SER A 52 7.62 -6.19 6.94
CA SER A 52 6.51 -7.03 7.40
C SER A 52 5.21 -6.29 7.14
N LEU A 53 4.25 -7.04 6.60
CA LEU A 53 2.93 -6.55 6.27
C LEU A 53 2.13 -6.37 7.57
N VAL A 54 1.81 -5.13 7.92
CA VAL A 54 0.97 -4.80 9.09
C VAL A 54 -0.49 -4.71 8.66
N TYR A 55 -0.74 -4.12 7.50
CA TYR A 55 -2.08 -3.91 6.98
C TYR A 55 -2.10 -4.07 5.47
N ILE A 56 -3.19 -4.62 4.95
CA ILE A 56 -3.51 -4.60 3.53
C ILE A 56 -5.04 -4.64 3.35
N ALA A 57 -5.59 -3.65 2.64
CA ALA A 57 -6.99 -3.69 2.24
C ALA A 57 -7.28 -2.76 1.05
N TYR A 58 -8.49 -2.90 0.51
CA TYR A 58 -9.06 -1.97 -0.45
C TYR A 58 -9.58 -0.72 0.26
N HIS A 59 -9.34 0.44 -0.34
CA HIS A 59 -9.94 1.72 0.00
C HIS A 59 -10.34 2.45 -1.27
N ARG A 60 -11.42 3.21 -1.21
CA ARG A 60 -11.89 4.04 -2.33
C ARG A 60 -10.85 5.10 -2.69
N ASP A 61 -10.19 5.69 -1.70
CA ASP A 61 -9.15 6.69 -1.88
C ASP A 61 -8.20 6.74 -0.66
N MET A 62 -7.16 7.58 -0.73
CA MET A 62 -6.23 7.76 0.39
C MET A 62 -6.90 8.36 1.63
N MET A 63 -7.92 9.19 1.49
CA MET A 63 -8.56 9.85 2.64
C MET A 63 -9.36 8.86 3.48
N GLU A 64 -9.98 7.86 2.85
CA GLU A 64 -10.59 6.72 3.55
C GLU A 64 -9.52 5.93 4.33
N PHE A 65 -8.40 5.61 3.67
CA PHE A 65 -7.29 4.90 4.31
C PHE A 65 -6.76 5.65 5.53
N MET A 66 -6.56 6.97 5.43
CA MET A 66 -6.02 7.78 6.54
C MET A 66 -6.92 7.83 7.78
N LYS A 67 -8.20 7.43 7.68
CA LYS A 67 -9.11 7.28 8.83
C LYS A 67 -9.00 5.92 9.49
N THR A 68 -8.25 4.99 8.91
CA THR A 68 -8.09 3.63 9.45
C THR A 68 -7.18 3.69 10.66
N ASP A 69 -7.66 3.18 11.79
CA ASP A 69 -6.81 2.94 12.94
C ASP A 69 -5.97 1.69 12.69
N LEU A 70 -4.65 1.87 12.61
CA LEU A 70 -3.67 0.80 12.40
C LEU A 70 -3.04 0.31 13.72
N GLY A 71 -3.52 0.83 14.86
CA GLY A 71 -2.98 0.57 16.19
C GLY A 71 -1.60 1.20 16.44
N ASP A 72 -0.98 0.82 17.56
CA ASP A 72 0.28 1.40 18.04
C ASP A 72 1.54 0.89 17.32
N GLY A 73 1.38 0.21 16.18
CA GLY A 73 2.50 -0.33 15.41
C GLY A 73 3.34 0.76 14.75
N ILE A 74 4.67 0.63 14.81
CA ILE A 74 5.57 1.54 14.08
C ILE A 74 5.50 1.23 12.58
N ILE A 75 4.75 2.05 11.85
CA ILE A 75 4.71 1.99 10.38
C ILE A 75 5.95 2.67 9.81
N TYR A 76 6.63 1.98 8.90
CA TYR A 76 7.84 2.47 8.24
C TYR A 76 7.55 3.01 6.83
N SER A 77 6.66 2.35 6.09
CA SER A 77 6.23 2.75 4.75
C SER A 77 4.76 2.43 4.53
N TYR A 78 4.10 3.27 3.73
CA TYR A 78 2.80 3.02 3.13
C TYR A 78 2.97 2.76 1.64
N PHE A 79 2.30 1.73 1.12
CA PHE A 79 2.23 1.47 -0.32
C PHE A 79 0.81 1.61 -0.83
N PHE A 80 0.67 2.21 -2.01
CA PHE A 80 -0.62 2.40 -2.68
C PHE A 80 -0.54 1.80 -4.07
N ILE A 81 -1.40 0.83 -4.37
CA ILE A 81 -1.48 0.16 -5.67
C ILE A 81 -2.83 0.51 -6.30
N PRO A 82 -2.87 1.05 -7.53
CA PRO A 82 -4.12 1.28 -8.23
C PRO A 82 -4.72 -0.05 -8.68
N ALA A 83 -5.94 -0.34 -8.23
CA ALA A 83 -6.68 -1.54 -8.59
C ALA A 83 -7.73 -1.29 -9.68
N GLY A 84 -8.23 -0.06 -9.82
CA GLY A 84 -9.24 0.32 -10.80
C GLY A 84 -10.66 -0.15 -10.48
N ASN A 85 -10.83 -1.19 -9.64
CA ASN A 85 -12.09 -1.57 -9.00
C ASN A 85 -11.84 -2.51 -7.82
N LYS A 86 -12.87 -2.70 -6.98
CA LYS A 86 -12.82 -3.57 -5.80
C LYS A 86 -12.55 -5.06 -6.12
N PRO A 87 -13.18 -5.70 -7.13
CA PRO A 87 -12.88 -7.09 -7.45
C PRO A 87 -11.41 -7.34 -7.81
N ASN A 88 -10.81 -6.45 -8.61
CA ASN A 88 -9.39 -6.55 -8.92
C ASN A 88 -8.52 -6.28 -7.68
N ALA A 89 -8.93 -5.36 -6.81
CA ALA A 89 -8.24 -5.10 -5.54
C ALA A 89 -8.18 -6.36 -4.67
N GLU A 90 -9.28 -7.12 -4.58
CA GLU A 90 -9.34 -8.38 -3.82
C GLU A 90 -8.36 -9.43 -4.36
N LEU A 91 -8.23 -9.55 -5.69
CA LEU A 91 -7.23 -10.43 -6.32
C LEU A 91 -5.80 -10.01 -5.96
N ILE A 92 -5.50 -8.71 -6.02
CA ILE A 92 -4.19 -8.15 -5.65
C ILE A 92 -3.87 -8.45 -4.18
N ILE A 93 -4.85 -8.23 -3.28
CA ILE A 93 -4.69 -8.45 -1.84
C ILE A 93 -4.39 -9.92 -1.56
N GLN A 94 -5.13 -10.84 -2.17
CA GLN A 94 -4.91 -12.27 -2.01
C GLN A 94 -3.52 -12.69 -2.51
N ASP A 95 -3.11 -12.23 -3.68
CA ASP A 95 -1.80 -12.55 -4.27
C ASP A 95 -0.63 -12.06 -3.39
N ILE A 96 -0.76 -10.88 -2.77
CA ILE A 96 0.24 -10.33 -1.84
C ILE A 96 0.22 -11.09 -0.50
N LYS A 97 -0.95 -11.42 0.05
CA LYS A 97 -1.06 -12.20 1.30
C LYS A 97 -0.46 -13.60 1.17
N LEU A 98 -0.59 -14.23 -0.01
CA LEU A 98 0.02 -15.54 -0.28
C LEU A 98 1.55 -15.46 -0.32
N GLN A 99 2.12 -14.35 -0.80
CA GLN A 99 3.57 -14.11 -0.78
C GLN A 99 4.10 -13.80 0.63
N TYR A 100 3.32 -13.06 1.41
CA TYR A 100 3.67 -12.66 2.78
C TYR A 100 2.62 -13.18 3.76
N PRO A 101 2.62 -14.49 4.07
CA PRO A 101 1.68 -15.05 5.03
C PRO A 101 1.86 -14.32 6.37
N CYS A 102 0.77 -13.71 6.86
CA CYS A 102 0.74 -13.13 8.20
C CYS A 102 1.09 -14.24 9.19
N LYS A 103 2.12 -14.03 10.02
CA LYS A 103 2.33 -14.88 11.20
C LYS A 103 1.20 -14.54 12.18
N ASN A 104 0.20 -15.40 12.25
CA ASN A 104 -0.78 -15.40 13.35
C ASN A 104 -0.07 -15.58 14.69
#